data_AF-A0ABD6AM27-F1
#
_entry.id   AF-A0ABD6AM27-F1
#
_cell.length_a   1.000
_cell.length_b   1.000
_cell.length_c   1.000
_cell.angle_alpha   90.00
_cell.angle_beta   90.00
_cell.angle_gamma   90.00
#
_symmetry.space_group_name_H-M   'P 1'
#
loop_
_entity.id
_entity.type
_entity.pdbx_description
1 polymer ?
#
loop_
_entity_poly.entity_id
_entity_poly.type
_entity_poly.pdbx_seq_one_letter_code
_entity_poly.pdbx_strand_id
1 'polypeptide(L)'
;MPSERTESPSPTDPCRECGRTPPPDANFCPGCGADLRAGADADAAYCPECGSALLPEDEFCPDCGTARPERDRSEATGREGGRDGETPDSEARRAFRRRVRDHLDDGWELTEDRGDRVVLVDRDVGSIPVHVLLLLTTGGVGNLLYGWYHYSELAETRRLSVGDGPLPEGELAAPGGDDDPLVDLSGYLLGGILLLIGVGVAAVSAGQGSVPGAAFGAAFAVVGLALTPPAERRLQRRHGLSRFGRKRTVDHRVTPATERTESPCVVCGEPFERGVVRRRRDETVLAGVPVRTHAMERNRYCADCARAELFGGSEGAADGRAEGVESTDRAEPTDRVEPTDRVEVGGPTDDSETDGSETATDRAGDA
;
A
#
# COMPACT_ATOMS: atom_id res chain seq x y z
N MET A 1 -20.45 37.78 -39.08
CA MET A 1 -19.30 36.89 -39.31
C MET A 1 -19.50 35.66 -38.46
N PRO A 2 -19.70 34.46 -39.03
CA PRO A 2 -19.77 33.24 -38.24
C PRO A 2 -18.36 32.82 -37.84
N SER A 3 -18.18 32.59 -36.55
CA SER A 3 -16.97 32.06 -35.91
C SER A 3 -16.78 30.60 -36.31
N GLU A 4 -15.72 30.32 -37.07
CA GLU A 4 -15.28 28.96 -37.34
C GLU A 4 -14.73 28.33 -36.06
N ARG A 5 -15.29 27.17 -35.71
CA ARG A 5 -14.73 26.23 -34.74
C ARG A 5 -13.46 25.66 -35.34
N THR A 6 -12.31 25.93 -34.72
CA THR A 6 -11.12 25.09 -34.92
C THR A 6 -11.17 23.99 -33.86
N GLU A 7 -11.91 22.93 -34.19
CA GLU A 7 -11.70 21.61 -33.59
C GLU A 7 -10.29 21.14 -33.96
N SER A 8 -9.45 20.87 -32.96
CA SER A 8 -8.28 20.02 -33.08
C SER A 8 -7.92 19.47 -31.69
N PRO A 9 -8.47 18.34 -31.24
CA PRO A 9 -7.87 17.61 -30.13
C PRO A 9 -6.62 16.89 -30.65
N SER A 10 -5.46 17.29 -30.15
CA SER A 10 -4.18 16.57 -30.31
C SER A 10 -4.01 15.55 -29.15
N PRO A 11 -3.20 14.49 -29.33
CA PRO A 11 -3.40 13.22 -28.67
C PRO A 11 -3.17 13.33 -27.16
N THR A 12 -4.08 12.72 -26.43
CA THR A 12 -4.07 12.64 -24.99
C THR A 12 -3.04 11.58 -24.58
N ASP A 13 -1.76 11.95 -24.61
CA ASP A 13 -0.70 11.05 -24.18
C ASP A 13 -0.98 10.59 -22.75
N PRO A 14 -0.88 9.28 -22.46
CA PRO A 14 -1.01 8.79 -21.10
C PRO A 14 0.08 9.42 -20.24
N CYS A 15 -0.28 9.78 -19.01
CA CYS A 15 0.66 10.34 -18.06
C CYS A 15 1.89 9.42 -17.93
N ARG A 16 3.09 9.97 -18.12
CA ARG A 16 4.34 9.19 -18.07
C ARG A 16 4.70 8.70 -16.66
N GLU A 17 4.11 9.29 -15.61
CA GLU A 17 4.33 8.88 -14.22
C GLU A 17 3.37 7.77 -13.76
N CYS A 18 2.09 7.81 -14.16
CA CYS A 18 1.08 6.86 -13.65
C CYS A 18 0.25 6.13 -14.72
N GLY A 19 0.50 6.41 -16.01
CA GLY A 19 -0.17 5.78 -17.15
C GLY A 19 -1.61 6.25 -17.41
N ARG A 20 -2.18 7.12 -16.57
CA ARG A 20 -3.56 7.60 -16.72
C ARG A 20 -3.67 8.63 -17.84
N THR A 21 -4.69 8.52 -18.69
CA THR A 21 -5.00 9.53 -19.72
C THR A 21 -5.64 10.76 -19.06
N PRO A 22 -4.97 11.92 -19.06
CA PRO A 22 -5.53 13.15 -18.48
C PRO A 22 -6.56 13.79 -19.43
N PRO A 23 -7.38 14.76 -18.97
CA PRO A 23 -8.16 15.62 -19.87
C PRO A 23 -7.26 16.40 -20.84
N PRO A 24 -7.73 16.77 -22.04
CA PRO A 24 -6.93 17.41 -23.08
C PRO A 24 -6.41 18.83 -22.73
N ASP A 25 -7.00 19.46 -21.72
CA ASP A 25 -6.65 20.79 -21.20
C ASP A 25 -5.98 20.76 -19.82
N ALA A 26 -5.68 19.56 -19.30
CA ALA A 26 -5.08 19.39 -18.00
C ALA A 26 -3.58 19.72 -18.04
N ASN A 27 -3.13 20.55 -17.10
CA ASN A 27 -1.72 20.91 -16.96
C ASN A 27 -1.02 19.99 -15.96
N PHE A 28 -1.79 19.41 -15.04
CA PHE A 28 -1.35 18.32 -14.17
C PHE A 28 -2.20 17.05 -14.37
N CYS A 29 -1.60 15.89 -14.16
CA CYS A 29 -2.33 14.63 -14.19
C CYS A 29 -3.26 14.51 -12.98
N PRO A 30 -4.57 14.30 -13.15
CA PRO A 30 -5.51 14.15 -12.04
C PRO A 30 -5.36 12.81 -11.28
N GLY A 31 -4.50 11.90 -11.76
CA GLY A 31 -4.22 10.64 -11.07
C GLY A 31 -3.00 10.66 -10.15
N CYS A 32 -2.01 11.53 -10.41
CA CYS A 32 -0.74 11.53 -9.66
C CYS A 32 -0.10 12.93 -9.47
N GLY A 33 -0.73 13.99 -9.98
CA GLY A 33 -0.22 15.36 -9.91
C GLY A 33 1.02 15.66 -10.76
N ALA A 34 1.41 14.76 -11.68
CA ALA A 34 2.52 15.01 -12.60
C ALA A 34 2.24 16.22 -13.50
N ASP A 35 3.24 17.08 -13.73
CA ASP A 35 3.13 18.21 -14.67
C ASP A 35 3.18 17.69 -16.11
N LEU A 36 2.11 17.90 -16.85
CA LEU A 36 1.94 17.47 -18.24
C LEU A 36 2.53 18.46 -19.24
N ARG A 37 2.70 19.73 -18.83
CA ARG A 37 3.32 20.76 -19.69
C ARG A 37 4.83 20.60 -19.77
N ALA A 38 5.46 20.13 -18.70
CA ALA A 38 6.91 19.87 -18.68
C ALA A 38 7.37 18.84 -19.74
N GLY A 39 6.47 17.98 -20.25
CA GLY A 39 6.76 17.01 -21.31
C GLY A 39 6.52 17.50 -22.74
N ALA A 40 5.83 18.63 -22.92
CA ALA A 40 5.52 19.20 -24.25
C ALA A 40 6.65 20.06 -24.83
N ASP A 41 7.57 20.52 -23.98
CA ASP A 41 8.74 21.34 -24.34
C ASP A 41 10.04 20.51 -24.47
N ALA A 42 9.96 19.18 -24.42
CA ALA A 42 11.09 18.32 -24.79
C ALA A 42 11.03 18.09 -26.30
N ASP A 43 11.74 18.93 -27.06
CA ASP A 43 11.93 18.84 -28.51
C ASP A 43 12.26 17.38 -28.94
N ALA A 44 11.24 16.62 -29.33
CA ALA A 44 11.41 15.32 -29.93
C ALA A 44 11.96 15.53 -31.35
N ALA A 45 13.29 15.60 -31.45
CA ALA A 45 13.96 15.66 -32.74
C ALA A 45 13.98 14.26 -33.38
N TYR A 46 13.74 14.19 -34.68
CA TYR A 46 13.78 12.95 -35.45
C TYR A 46 15.14 12.79 -36.14
N CYS A 47 15.62 11.56 -36.26
CA CYS A 47 16.85 11.25 -36.97
C CYS A 47 16.71 11.60 -38.46
N PRO A 48 17.61 12.42 -39.05
CA PRO A 48 17.50 12.80 -40.46
C PRO A 48 17.76 11.64 -41.43
N GLU A 49 18.44 10.58 -40.97
CA GLU A 49 18.80 9.43 -41.82
C GLU A 49 17.75 8.31 -41.82
N CYS A 50 17.16 8.00 -40.67
CA CYS A 50 16.20 6.88 -40.57
C CYS A 50 14.81 7.27 -40.07
N GLY A 51 14.60 8.52 -39.66
CA GLY A 51 13.30 9.05 -39.25
C GLY A 51 12.81 8.61 -37.87
N SER A 52 13.60 7.85 -37.09
CA SER A 52 13.20 7.47 -35.74
C SER A 52 13.32 8.62 -34.75
N ALA A 53 12.50 8.58 -33.69
CA ALA A 53 12.49 9.61 -32.65
C ALA A 53 13.77 9.52 -31.80
N LEU A 54 14.35 10.68 -31.48
CA LEU A 54 15.53 10.80 -30.63
C LEU A 54 15.17 11.52 -29.34
N LEU A 55 15.64 11.01 -28.21
CA LEU A 55 15.54 11.68 -26.92
C LEU A 55 16.55 12.85 -26.83
N PRO A 56 16.34 13.83 -25.94
CA PRO A 56 17.26 14.94 -25.76
C PRO A 56 18.68 14.50 -25.35
N GLU A 57 18.79 13.40 -24.60
CA GLU A 57 20.07 12.81 -24.17
C GLU A 57 20.75 11.88 -25.20
N ASP A 58 20.11 11.57 -26.33
CA ASP A 58 20.69 10.66 -27.33
C ASP A 58 21.79 11.35 -28.16
N GLU A 59 23.04 10.92 -27.98
CA GLU A 59 24.20 11.36 -28.78
C GLU A 59 24.25 10.65 -30.15
N PHE A 60 23.76 9.41 -30.20
CA PHE A 60 23.64 8.59 -31.39
C PHE A 60 22.21 8.05 -31.50
N CYS A 61 21.72 7.89 -32.73
CA CYS A 61 20.43 7.25 -32.95
C CYS A 61 20.46 5.78 -32.50
N PRO A 62 19.55 5.33 -31.61
CA PRO A 62 19.55 3.95 -31.11
C PRO A 62 19.22 2.91 -32.18
N ASP A 63 18.52 3.30 -33.24
CA ASP A 63 18.07 2.37 -34.30
C ASP A 63 19.07 2.23 -35.45
N CYS A 64 19.78 3.30 -35.81
CA CYS A 64 20.68 3.29 -36.97
C CYS A 64 22.14 3.64 -36.64
N GLY A 65 22.44 4.07 -35.41
CA GLY A 65 23.78 4.43 -34.96
C GLY A 65 24.31 5.76 -35.50
N THR A 66 23.51 6.53 -36.24
CA THR A 66 23.94 7.82 -36.81
C THR A 66 24.11 8.86 -35.70
N ALA A 67 25.27 9.50 -35.67
CA ALA A 67 25.56 10.61 -34.77
C ALA A 67 24.73 11.85 -35.14
N ARG A 68 24.23 12.58 -34.14
CA ARG A 68 23.50 13.81 -34.41
C ARG A 68 24.41 14.87 -35.06
N PRO A 69 23.93 15.60 -36.09
CA PRO A 69 24.67 16.74 -36.62
C PRO A 69 24.78 17.80 -35.52
N GLU A 70 26.02 18.15 -35.15
CA GLU A 70 26.34 19.10 -34.09
C GLU A 70 25.63 20.44 -34.38
N ARG A 71 24.55 20.75 -33.63
CA ARG A 71 24.09 22.14 -33.52
C ARG A 71 25.12 22.86 -32.67
N ASP A 72 25.67 23.94 -33.22
CA ASP A 72 26.72 24.80 -32.67
C ASP A 72 26.90 24.66 -31.16
N ARG A 73 28.02 24.02 -30.79
CA ARG A 73 28.65 24.14 -29.48
C ARG A 73 29.07 25.60 -29.29
N SER A 74 28.14 26.45 -28.88
CA SER A 74 28.41 27.80 -28.38
C SER A 74 27.57 28.05 -27.13
N GLU A 75 27.92 27.35 -26.05
CA GLU A 75 27.91 27.79 -24.64
C GLU A 75 28.11 26.57 -23.72
N ALA A 76 29.27 25.92 -23.85
CA ALA A 76 29.74 24.92 -22.91
C ALA A 76 31.21 25.15 -22.62
N THR A 77 31.55 26.31 -22.06
CA THR A 77 32.81 26.49 -21.36
C THR A 77 32.52 26.63 -19.87
N GLY A 78 32.82 25.55 -19.13
CA GLY A 78 33.04 25.57 -17.69
C GLY A 78 31.79 25.53 -16.81
N ARG A 79 31.37 24.31 -16.44
CA ARG A 79 30.76 24.08 -15.12
C ARG A 79 31.22 22.73 -14.58
N GLU A 80 32.45 22.72 -14.07
CA GLU A 80 32.81 21.83 -12.97
C GLU A 80 31.82 22.05 -11.82
N GLY A 81 31.26 20.96 -11.29
CA GLY A 81 30.64 20.86 -9.96
C GLY A 81 29.84 22.08 -9.47
N GLY A 82 28.75 22.43 -10.15
CA GLY A 82 27.90 23.54 -9.71
C GLY A 82 26.53 23.05 -9.27
N ARG A 83 26.43 22.68 -7.98
CA ARG A 83 25.23 22.73 -7.13
C ARG A 83 24.08 23.44 -7.83
N ASP A 84 23.01 22.69 -8.12
CA ASP A 84 21.83 23.15 -8.84
C ASP A 84 21.46 24.57 -8.39
N GLY A 85 21.61 25.51 -9.31
CA GLY A 85 21.05 26.85 -9.17
C GLY A 85 19.55 26.71 -9.42
N GLU A 86 18.86 26.05 -8.50
CA GLU A 86 17.41 26.00 -8.49
C GLU A 86 16.94 27.44 -8.34
N THR A 87 16.28 27.98 -9.36
CA THR A 87 15.66 29.30 -9.21
C THR A 87 14.65 29.17 -8.06
N PRO A 88 14.51 30.17 -7.17
CA PRO A 88 13.55 30.11 -6.06
C PRO A 88 12.13 29.70 -6.52
N ASP A 89 11.80 30.05 -7.76
CA ASP A 89 10.57 29.71 -8.47
C ASP A 89 10.41 28.19 -8.76
N SER A 90 11.49 27.50 -9.12
CA SER A 90 11.46 26.04 -9.36
C SER A 90 11.35 25.21 -8.08
N GLU A 91 11.99 25.63 -6.99
CA GLU A 91 11.83 25.01 -5.66
C GLU A 91 10.40 25.20 -5.14
N ALA A 92 9.85 26.43 -5.26
CA ALA A 92 8.47 26.73 -4.91
C ALA A 92 7.47 25.87 -5.69
N ARG A 93 7.66 25.68 -7.01
CA ARG A 93 6.82 24.78 -7.82
C ARG A 93 6.94 23.32 -7.40
N ARG A 94 8.13 22.85 -6.98
CA ARG A 94 8.30 21.48 -6.45
C ARG A 94 7.58 21.33 -5.11
N ALA A 95 7.70 22.30 -4.21
CA ALA A 95 6.98 22.31 -2.93
C ALA A 95 5.46 22.31 -3.14
N PHE A 96 4.97 23.14 -4.06
CA PHE A 96 3.57 23.18 -4.46
C PHE A 96 3.08 21.81 -4.96
N ARG A 97 3.77 21.20 -5.93
CA ARG A 97 3.40 19.88 -6.46
C ARG A 97 3.35 18.80 -5.37
N ARG A 98 4.28 18.85 -4.40
CA ARG A 98 4.25 17.93 -3.25
C ARG A 98 3.00 18.11 -2.39
N ARG A 99 2.61 19.34 -2.07
CA ARG A 99 1.38 19.61 -1.30
C ARG A 99 0.13 19.15 -2.05
N VAL A 100 0.07 19.38 -3.35
CA VAL A 100 -1.06 18.91 -4.18
C VAL A 100 -1.14 17.38 -4.13
N ARG A 101 -0.01 16.69 -4.34
CA ARG A 101 0.05 15.21 -4.23
C ARG A 101 -0.39 14.70 -2.86
N ASP A 102 0.06 15.32 -1.78
CA ASP A 102 -0.33 14.91 -0.42
C ASP A 102 -1.86 15.01 -0.23
N HIS A 103 -2.52 16.05 -0.76
CA HIS A 103 -4.00 16.13 -0.71
C HIS A 103 -4.67 15.08 -1.60
N LEU A 104 -4.14 14.82 -2.80
CA LEU A 104 -4.68 13.78 -3.69
C LEU A 104 -4.55 12.37 -3.06
N ASP A 105 -3.42 12.10 -2.40
CA ASP A 105 -3.18 10.84 -1.67
C ASP A 105 -4.12 10.70 -0.46
N ASP A 106 -4.50 11.83 0.16
CA ASP A 106 -5.51 11.92 1.23
C ASP A 106 -6.95 11.80 0.70
N GLY A 107 -7.15 11.65 -0.62
CA GLY A 107 -8.47 11.42 -1.24
C GLY A 107 -9.16 12.66 -1.80
N TRP A 108 -8.50 13.82 -1.79
CA TRP A 108 -9.06 15.05 -2.32
C TRP A 108 -9.15 15.02 -3.83
N GLU A 109 -10.18 15.66 -4.39
CA GLU A 109 -10.40 15.75 -5.83
C GLU A 109 -9.99 17.12 -6.38
N LEU A 110 -9.26 17.12 -7.50
CA LEU A 110 -8.88 18.33 -8.22
C LEU A 110 -10.07 18.87 -9.03
N THR A 111 -10.58 20.05 -8.68
CA THR A 111 -11.72 20.69 -9.36
C THR A 111 -11.28 21.73 -10.40
N GLU A 112 -10.25 22.52 -10.10
CA GLU A 112 -9.75 23.55 -11.00
C GLU A 112 -8.22 23.61 -10.97
N ASP A 113 -7.60 23.71 -12.14
CA ASP A 113 -6.15 23.81 -12.33
C ASP A 113 -5.80 25.00 -13.22
N ARG A 114 -5.08 25.97 -12.67
CA ARG A 114 -4.59 27.16 -13.40
C ARG A 114 -3.07 27.19 -13.54
N GLY A 115 -2.37 26.10 -13.24
CA GLY A 115 -0.90 26.00 -13.33
C GLY A 115 -0.17 26.55 -12.10
N ASP A 116 -0.47 27.79 -11.69
CA ASP A 116 0.12 28.43 -10.51
C ASP A 116 -0.74 28.29 -9.23
N ARG A 117 -1.97 27.83 -9.39
CA ARG A 117 -2.92 27.55 -8.32
C ARG A 117 -3.87 26.42 -8.69
N VAL A 118 -4.27 25.65 -7.69
CA VAL A 118 -5.27 24.59 -7.80
C VAL A 118 -6.37 24.76 -6.77
N VAL A 119 -7.56 24.31 -7.11
CA VAL A 119 -8.69 24.17 -6.19
C VAL A 119 -8.98 22.69 -6.00
N LEU A 120 -8.82 22.23 -4.76
CA LEU A 120 -9.07 20.87 -4.31
C LEU A 120 -10.37 20.85 -3.50
N VAL A 121 -11.13 19.78 -3.62
CA VAL A 121 -12.36 19.56 -2.85
C VAL A 121 -12.29 18.18 -2.22
N ASP A 122 -12.49 18.10 -0.92
CA ASP A 122 -12.69 16.83 -0.22
C ASP A 122 -14.17 16.47 -0.27
N ARG A 123 -14.48 15.31 -0.85
CA ARG A 123 -15.85 14.80 -0.96
C ARG A 123 -15.89 13.40 -0.39
N ASP A 124 -16.48 13.28 0.80
CA ASP A 124 -16.73 11.99 1.41
C ASP A 124 -18.23 11.66 1.37
N VAL A 125 -18.55 10.38 1.28
CA VAL A 125 -19.91 9.85 1.44
C VAL A 125 -20.23 9.70 2.94
N GLY A 126 -19.20 9.74 3.78
CA GLY A 126 -19.29 9.60 5.23
C GLY A 126 -19.02 8.17 5.68
N SER A 127 -19.18 7.92 6.97
CA SER A 127 -18.70 6.67 7.56
C SER A 127 -19.55 5.45 7.22
N ILE A 128 -18.88 4.36 6.81
CA ILE A 128 -19.51 3.09 6.44
C ILE A 128 -20.39 2.50 7.58
N PRO A 129 -19.97 2.48 8.86
CA PRO A 129 -20.81 1.96 9.94
C PRO A 129 -22.12 2.76 10.10
N VAL A 130 -22.10 4.08 9.90
CA VAL A 130 -23.32 4.91 9.92
C VAL A 130 -24.23 4.56 8.76
N HIS A 131 -23.71 4.37 7.55
CA HIS A 131 -24.48 3.89 6.41
C HIS A 131 -25.19 2.57 6.68
N VAL A 132 -24.47 1.58 7.23
CA VAL A 132 -25.05 0.27 7.58
C VAL A 132 -26.14 0.42 8.64
N LEU A 133 -25.90 1.22 9.68
CA LEU A 133 -26.89 1.48 10.73
C LEU A 133 -28.15 2.15 10.15
N LEU A 134 -27.99 3.19 9.34
CA LEU A 134 -29.08 3.89 8.69
C LEU A 134 -29.83 2.97 7.71
N LEU A 135 -29.15 2.04 7.06
CA LEU A 135 -29.79 1.10 6.14
C LEU A 135 -30.75 0.19 6.90
N LEU A 136 -30.30 -0.32 8.05
CA LEU A 136 -31.08 -1.18 8.93
C LEU A 136 -32.24 -0.43 9.61
N THR A 137 -32.04 0.83 10.02
CA THR A 137 -33.06 1.57 10.79
C THR A 137 -34.03 2.38 9.95
N THR A 138 -33.61 2.86 8.77
CA THR A 138 -34.39 3.78 7.93
C THR A 138 -34.80 3.18 6.58
N GLY A 139 -34.42 1.93 6.30
CA GLY A 139 -34.70 1.27 5.01
C GLY A 139 -34.00 1.92 3.82
N GLY A 140 -32.94 2.71 4.06
CA GLY A 140 -32.11 3.33 3.01
C GLY A 140 -32.34 4.84 2.79
N VAL A 141 -33.47 5.41 3.21
CA VAL A 141 -33.72 6.87 3.06
C VAL A 141 -32.68 7.69 3.82
N GLY A 142 -32.30 7.26 5.02
CA GLY A 142 -31.25 7.90 5.81
C GLY A 142 -29.88 7.85 5.13
N ASN A 143 -29.58 6.80 4.35
CA ASN A 143 -28.31 6.73 3.61
C ASN A 143 -28.22 7.81 2.53
N LEU A 144 -29.31 8.03 1.80
CA LEU A 144 -29.36 9.07 0.77
C LEU A 144 -29.17 10.46 1.38
N LEU A 145 -29.86 10.74 2.49
CA LEU A 145 -29.75 12.03 3.17
C LEU A 145 -28.36 12.24 3.80
N TYR A 146 -27.82 11.23 4.48
CA TYR A 146 -26.51 11.28 5.12
C TYR A 146 -25.39 11.43 4.10
N GLY A 147 -25.40 10.61 3.05
CA GLY A 147 -24.43 10.68 1.96
C GLY A 147 -24.51 12.01 1.21
N TRP A 148 -25.72 12.50 0.92
CA TRP A 148 -25.89 13.83 0.32
C TRP A 148 -25.33 14.94 1.22
N TYR A 149 -25.68 14.93 2.50
CA TYR A 149 -25.20 15.93 3.47
C TYR A 149 -23.67 15.95 3.57
N HIS A 150 -23.03 14.78 3.68
CA HIS A 150 -21.56 14.69 3.71
C HIS A 150 -20.94 15.12 2.38
N TYR A 151 -21.49 14.67 1.26
CA TYR A 151 -20.93 14.93 -0.06
C TYR A 151 -21.11 16.38 -0.52
N SER A 152 -22.17 17.08 -0.09
CA SER A 152 -22.46 18.43 -0.56
C SER A 152 -22.21 19.52 0.48
N GLU A 153 -22.64 19.35 1.73
CA GLU A 153 -22.58 20.42 2.74
C GLU A 153 -21.30 20.37 3.57
N LEU A 154 -20.74 19.17 3.80
CA LEU A 154 -19.47 19.00 4.50
C LEU A 154 -18.27 18.94 3.55
N ALA A 155 -18.47 19.16 2.25
CA ALA A 155 -17.38 19.16 1.28
C ALA A 155 -16.44 20.35 1.54
N GLU A 156 -15.23 20.06 2.00
CA GLU A 156 -14.23 21.08 2.24
C GLU A 156 -13.57 21.50 0.92
N THR A 157 -13.53 22.80 0.64
CA THR A 157 -12.84 23.33 -0.55
C THR A 157 -11.59 24.07 -0.14
N ARG A 158 -10.43 23.65 -0.66
CA ARG A 158 -9.14 24.27 -0.38
C ARG A 158 -8.51 24.81 -1.66
N ARG A 159 -7.92 26.00 -1.56
CA ARG A 159 -7.17 26.65 -2.66
C ARG A 159 -5.70 26.63 -2.30
N LEU A 160 -4.88 26.00 -3.13
CA LEU A 160 -3.43 25.99 -2.98
C LEU A 160 -2.80 26.80 -4.13
N SER A 161 -1.76 27.56 -3.85
CA SER A 161 -0.97 28.31 -4.81
C SER A 161 0.53 28.01 -4.66
N VAL A 162 1.30 28.28 -5.71
CA VAL A 162 2.77 28.13 -5.69
C VAL A 162 3.42 29.06 -4.66
N GLY A 163 2.84 30.25 -4.46
CA GLY A 163 3.33 31.23 -3.49
C GLY A 163 2.93 30.93 -2.05
N ASP A 164 2.05 29.95 -1.82
CA ASP A 164 1.66 29.59 -0.46
C ASP A 164 2.85 28.92 0.25
N GLY A 165 3.12 29.40 1.46
CA GLY A 165 4.04 28.75 2.39
C GLY A 165 3.48 27.43 2.93
N PRO A 166 4.15 26.84 3.93
CA PRO A 166 3.63 25.69 4.67
C PRO A 166 2.27 26.02 5.29
N LEU A 167 1.39 25.02 5.39
CA LEU A 167 0.10 25.20 6.05
C LEU A 167 0.33 25.60 7.52
N PRO A 168 -0.41 26.61 8.03
CA PRO A 168 -0.30 26.98 9.44
C PRO A 168 -0.77 25.84 10.34
N GLU A 169 -0.17 25.70 11.53
CA GLU A 169 -0.44 24.60 12.46
C GLU A 169 -1.92 24.44 12.84
N GLY A 170 -2.70 25.53 12.83
CA GLY A 170 -4.13 25.49 13.11
C GLY A 170 -4.96 24.76 12.05
N GLU A 171 -4.46 24.67 10.82
CA GLU A 171 -5.14 24.09 9.65
C GLU A 171 -4.66 22.68 9.31
N LEU A 172 -3.65 22.18 10.02
CA LEU A 172 -3.12 20.83 9.90
C LEU A 172 -3.96 19.85 10.72
N ALA A 173 -4.18 18.67 10.15
CA ALA A 173 -4.93 17.59 10.80
C ALA A 173 -4.25 17.14 12.09
N ALA A 174 -5.06 16.71 13.06
CA ALA A 174 -4.53 16.12 14.29
C ALA A 174 -3.82 14.79 13.96
N PRO A 175 -2.68 14.51 14.62
CA PRO A 175 -1.89 13.33 14.30
C PRO A 175 -2.60 12.03 14.70
N GLY A 176 -2.68 11.10 13.76
CA GLY A 176 -3.48 9.88 13.90
C GLY A 176 -5.00 10.12 13.88
N GLY A 177 -5.45 11.23 13.30
CA GLY A 177 -6.82 11.73 13.29
C GLY A 177 -7.81 10.97 12.42
N ASP A 178 -8.15 9.74 12.82
CA ASP A 178 -9.32 9.01 12.30
C ASP A 178 -10.29 8.59 13.43
N ASP A 179 -10.10 9.09 14.66
CA ASP A 179 -11.01 8.82 15.78
C ASP A 179 -12.18 9.80 15.75
N ASP A 180 -13.00 9.77 14.69
CA ASP A 180 -14.28 10.47 14.69
C ASP A 180 -15.20 9.79 15.72
N PRO A 181 -15.63 10.51 16.78
CA PRO A 181 -16.44 9.93 17.84
C PRO A 181 -17.76 9.35 17.34
N LEU A 182 -18.30 9.88 16.23
CA LEU A 182 -19.50 9.35 15.60
C LEU A 182 -19.24 7.98 14.95
N VAL A 183 -18.07 7.81 14.33
CA VAL A 183 -17.65 6.54 13.73
C VAL A 183 -17.40 5.49 14.79
N ASP A 184 -16.70 5.85 15.87
CA ASP A 184 -16.50 4.96 17.01
C ASP A 184 -17.85 4.57 17.65
N LEU A 185 -18.73 5.54 17.91
CA LEU A 185 -20.05 5.30 18.50
C LEU A 185 -20.91 4.41 17.61
N SER A 186 -20.98 4.70 16.31
CA SER A 186 -21.76 3.90 15.36
C SER A 186 -21.19 2.47 15.22
N GLY A 187 -19.87 2.30 15.24
CA GLY A 187 -19.22 1.00 15.31
C GLY A 187 -19.59 0.21 16.57
N TYR A 188 -19.60 0.84 17.74
CA TYR A 188 -20.06 0.20 18.98
C TYR A 188 -21.55 -0.16 18.94
N LEU A 189 -22.41 0.72 18.42
CA LEU A 189 -23.84 0.46 18.29
C LEU A 189 -24.13 -0.71 17.35
N LEU A 190 -23.49 -0.72 16.18
CA LEU A 190 -23.64 -1.79 15.21
C LEU A 190 -23.14 -3.12 15.79
N GLY A 191 -21.92 -3.15 16.33
CA GLY A 191 -21.35 -4.35 16.96
C GLY A 191 -22.21 -4.86 18.13
N GLY A 192 -22.73 -3.94 18.95
CA GLY A 192 -23.62 -4.26 20.08
C GLY A 192 -24.97 -4.83 19.65
N ILE A 193 -25.60 -4.26 18.61
CA ILE A 193 -26.86 -4.78 18.06
C ILE A 193 -26.65 -6.21 17.52
N LEU A 194 -25.60 -6.43 16.73
CA LEU A 194 -25.28 -7.76 16.19
C LEU A 194 -24.98 -8.77 17.30
N LEU A 195 -24.27 -8.34 18.35
CA LEU A 195 -24.01 -9.15 19.53
C LEU A 195 -25.30 -9.57 20.23
N LEU A 196 -26.20 -8.62 20.50
CA LEU A 196 -27.48 -8.87 21.17
C LEU A 196 -28.39 -9.80 20.35
N ILE A 197 -28.49 -9.57 19.04
CA ILE A 197 -29.27 -10.43 18.14
C ILE A 197 -28.67 -11.83 18.11
N GLY A 198 -27.35 -11.96 17.95
CA GLY A 198 -26.67 -13.25 17.92
C GLY A 198 -26.85 -14.06 19.20
N VAL A 199 -26.65 -13.43 20.37
CA VAL A 199 -26.87 -14.06 21.69
C VAL A 199 -28.33 -14.47 21.86
N GLY A 200 -29.28 -13.62 21.46
CA GLY A 200 -30.71 -13.93 21.51
C GLY A 200 -31.09 -15.14 20.66
N VAL A 201 -30.66 -15.16 19.39
CA VAL A 201 -30.87 -16.30 18.47
C VAL A 201 -30.23 -17.58 19.01
N ALA A 202 -29.02 -17.48 19.56
CA ALA A 202 -28.32 -18.63 20.13
C ALA A 202 -29.08 -19.22 21.33
N ALA A 203 -29.52 -18.38 22.26
CA ALA A 203 -30.24 -18.79 23.45
C ALA A 203 -31.60 -19.43 23.11
N VAL A 204 -32.36 -18.82 22.19
CA VAL A 204 -33.65 -19.35 21.74
C VAL A 204 -33.48 -20.69 21.03
N SER A 205 -32.51 -20.80 20.13
CA SER A 205 -32.25 -22.04 19.37
C SER A 205 -31.77 -23.17 20.27
N ALA A 206 -30.92 -22.87 21.25
CA ALA A 206 -30.46 -23.84 22.24
C ALA A 206 -31.62 -24.35 23.11
N GLY A 207 -32.54 -23.46 23.52
CA GLY A 207 -33.76 -23.84 24.24
C GLY A 207 -34.69 -24.76 23.45
N GLN A 208 -34.65 -24.69 22.12
CA GLN A 208 -35.39 -25.58 21.21
C GLN A 208 -34.61 -26.86 20.84
N GLY A 209 -33.38 -27.04 21.33
CA GLY A 209 -32.53 -28.18 20.98
C GLY A 209 -31.89 -28.11 19.58
N SER A 210 -31.97 -26.96 18.90
CA SER A 210 -31.37 -26.76 17.58
C SER A 210 -29.89 -26.36 17.71
N VAL A 211 -29.00 -27.34 17.64
CA VAL A 211 -27.54 -27.13 17.58
C VAL A 211 -27.13 -26.20 16.41
N PRO A 212 -27.58 -26.38 15.16
CA PRO A 212 -27.18 -25.48 14.07
C PRO A 212 -27.70 -24.05 14.26
N GLY A 213 -28.90 -23.86 14.80
CA GLY A 213 -29.42 -22.53 15.11
C GLY A 213 -28.62 -21.84 16.21
N ALA A 214 -28.24 -22.60 17.25
CA ALA A 214 -27.41 -22.09 18.34
C ALA A 214 -26.02 -21.67 17.87
N ALA A 215 -25.39 -22.49 17.01
CA ALA A 215 -24.10 -22.19 16.40
C ALA A 215 -24.16 -20.94 15.50
N PHE A 216 -25.23 -20.78 14.72
CA PHE A 216 -25.42 -19.60 13.87
C PHE A 216 -25.53 -18.31 14.69
N GLY A 217 -26.36 -18.31 15.75
CA GLY A 217 -26.47 -17.17 16.66
C GLY A 217 -25.14 -16.83 17.35
N ALA A 218 -24.40 -17.85 17.79
CA ALA A 218 -23.08 -17.67 18.40
C ALA A 218 -22.06 -17.07 17.42
N ALA A 219 -22.05 -17.53 16.16
CA ALA A 219 -21.19 -16.96 15.13
C ALA A 219 -21.51 -15.48 14.88
N PHE A 220 -22.79 -15.12 14.82
CA PHE A 220 -23.23 -13.73 14.65
C PHE A 220 -22.81 -12.85 15.84
N ALA A 221 -22.89 -13.38 17.06
CA ALA A 221 -22.41 -12.71 18.26
C ALA A 221 -20.89 -12.46 18.23
N VAL A 222 -20.10 -13.43 17.77
CA VAL A 222 -18.65 -13.29 17.59
C VAL A 222 -18.32 -12.22 16.54
N VAL A 223 -19.06 -12.18 15.42
CA VAL A 223 -18.90 -11.14 14.40
C VAL A 223 -19.22 -9.76 14.97
N GLY A 224 -20.32 -9.61 15.72
CA GLY A 224 -20.67 -8.36 16.39
C GLY A 224 -19.56 -7.86 17.31
N LEU A 225 -18.93 -8.76 18.07
CA LEU A 225 -17.78 -8.43 18.93
C LEU A 225 -16.54 -8.04 18.10
N ALA A 226 -16.28 -8.76 17.00
CA ALA A 226 -15.13 -8.52 16.13
C ALA A 226 -15.21 -7.18 15.38
N LEU A 227 -16.42 -6.70 15.09
CA LEU A 227 -16.69 -5.39 14.46
C LEU A 227 -16.60 -4.21 15.43
N THR A 228 -16.44 -4.44 16.74
CA THR A 228 -16.23 -3.33 17.67
C THR A 228 -14.89 -2.64 17.39
N PRO A 229 -14.80 -1.29 17.45
CA PRO A 229 -13.56 -0.56 17.15
C PRO A 229 -12.29 -1.13 17.81
N PRO A 230 -12.27 -1.52 19.11
CA PRO A 230 -11.07 -2.07 19.71
C PRO A 230 -10.69 -3.46 19.18
N ALA A 231 -11.68 -4.28 18.80
CA ALA A 231 -11.44 -5.60 18.23
C ALA A 231 -10.96 -5.51 16.79
N GLU A 232 -11.60 -4.65 15.98
CA GLU A 232 -11.21 -4.42 14.59
C GLU A 232 -9.76 -3.92 14.50
N ARG A 233 -9.41 -2.90 15.30
CA ARG A 233 -8.05 -2.36 15.37
C ARG A 233 -7.02 -3.46 15.73
N ARG A 234 -7.39 -4.48 16.50
CA ARG A 234 -6.50 -5.62 16.84
C ARG A 234 -6.41 -6.62 15.70
N LEU A 235 -7.52 -6.92 15.03
CA LEU A 235 -7.60 -7.86 13.92
C LEU A 235 -6.88 -7.37 12.66
N GLN A 236 -6.87 -6.06 12.43
CA GLN A 236 -6.06 -5.43 11.37
C GLN A 236 -4.56 -5.59 11.65
N ARG A 237 -4.16 -5.67 12.92
CA ARG A 237 -2.77 -5.88 13.37
C ARG A 237 -2.40 -7.35 13.59
N ARG A 238 -3.20 -8.29 13.10
CA ARG A 238 -2.95 -9.72 13.34
C ARG A 238 -1.63 -10.16 12.70
N HIS A 239 -0.94 -11.02 13.42
CA HIS A 239 0.22 -11.76 12.92
C HIS A 239 -0.21 -13.14 12.42
N GLY A 240 0.74 -13.89 11.87
CA GLY A 240 0.51 -15.31 11.56
C GLY A 240 -0.02 -16.09 12.77
N LEU A 241 -0.94 -17.01 12.53
CA LEU A 241 -1.71 -17.72 13.55
C LEU A 241 -0.84 -18.53 14.53
N SER A 242 0.38 -18.90 14.14
CA SER A 242 1.33 -19.62 14.99
C SER A 242 2.06 -18.75 16.02
N ARG A 243 1.80 -17.43 16.06
CA ARG A 243 2.49 -16.52 16.97
C ARG A 243 1.79 -16.44 18.33
N PHE A 244 2.51 -16.80 19.38
CA PHE A 244 2.07 -16.75 20.78
C PHE A 244 3.13 -16.07 21.65
N GLY A 245 2.70 -15.44 22.73
CA GLY A 245 3.57 -14.87 23.76
C GLY A 245 3.86 -13.38 23.58
N ARG A 246 4.94 -12.91 24.21
CA ARG A 246 5.35 -11.50 24.20
C ARG A 246 6.12 -11.18 22.93
N LYS A 247 5.70 -10.16 22.19
CA LYS A 247 6.30 -9.78 20.92
C LYS A 247 6.47 -8.27 20.82
N ARG A 248 7.64 -7.86 20.33
CA ARG A 248 7.90 -6.48 19.93
C ARG A 248 7.55 -6.32 18.46
N THR A 249 6.70 -5.36 18.15
CA THR A 249 6.27 -5.04 16.78
C THR A 249 6.67 -3.62 16.46
N VAL A 250 6.99 -3.39 15.18
CA VAL A 250 7.42 -2.10 14.67
C VAL A 250 6.63 -1.85 13.41
N ASP A 251 5.81 -0.80 13.45
CA ASP A 251 5.12 -0.31 12.26
C ASP A 251 5.69 1.04 11.85
N HIS A 252 5.64 1.33 10.56
CA HIS A 252 6.01 2.62 10.00
C HIS A 252 4.77 3.24 9.34
N ARG A 253 4.54 4.53 9.58
CA ARG A 253 3.54 5.34 8.88
C ARG A 253 4.25 6.57 8.35
N VAL A 254 4.01 6.90 7.08
CA VAL A 254 4.44 8.17 6.52
C VAL A 254 3.51 9.25 7.07
N THR A 255 4.08 10.36 7.54
CA THR A 255 3.32 11.54 7.96
C THR A 255 3.32 12.52 6.79
N PRO A 256 2.15 12.80 6.19
CA PRO A 256 2.03 13.77 5.09
C PRO A 256 2.19 15.20 5.61
N ALA A 257 2.43 16.16 4.71
CA ALA A 257 2.56 17.57 5.08
C ALA A 257 1.24 18.21 5.55
N THR A 258 0.11 17.50 5.44
CA THR A 258 -1.23 17.86 5.88
C THR A 258 -1.50 17.50 7.35
N GLU A 259 -0.61 16.70 7.99
CA GLU A 259 -0.74 16.25 9.37
C GLU A 259 0.25 16.99 10.30
N ARG A 260 -0.19 17.41 11.49
CA ARG A 260 0.70 18.08 12.46
C ARG A 260 1.82 17.18 12.97
N THR A 261 3.04 17.71 12.95
CA THR A 261 4.20 17.10 13.61
C THR A 261 4.28 17.54 15.09
N GLU A 262 3.99 16.64 16.04
CA GLU A 262 4.02 16.96 17.48
C GLU A 262 5.42 17.12 18.09
N SER A 263 6.43 16.57 17.43
CA SER A 263 7.81 16.53 17.97
C SER A 263 8.84 16.57 16.85
N PRO A 264 9.98 17.25 17.04
CA PRO A 264 11.03 17.32 16.02
C PRO A 264 11.61 15.94 15.71
N CYS A 265 12.43 15.89 14.66
CA CYS A 265 13.12 14.66 14.27
C CYS A 265 14.02 14.14 15.42
N VAL A 266 13.92 12.85 15.73
CA VAL A 266 14.73 12.20 16.78
C VAL A 266 16.23 12.17 16.45
N VAL A 267 16.60 12.29 15.17
CA VAL A 267 17.98 12.20 14.69
C VAL A 267 18.63 13.58 14.61
N CYS A 268 18.06 14.50 13.81
CA CYS A 268 18.63 15.84 13.63
C CYS A 268 18.08 16.91 14.59
N GLY A 269 16.97 16.66 15.27
CA GLY A 269 16.33 17.64 16.17
C GLY A 269 15.55 18.76 15.48
N GLU A 270 15.49 18.76 14.15
CA GLU A 270 14.81 19.81 13.39
C GLU A 270 13.30 19.55 13.22
N PRO A 271 12.47 20.60 13.16
CA PRO A 271 11.08 20.48 12.74
C PRO A 271 11.03 20.08 11.27
N PHE A 272 9.99 19.33 10.90
CA PHE A 272 9.80 18.87 9.53
C PHE A 272 8.30 18.82 9.19
N GLU A 273 7.99 19.04 7.91
CA GLU A 273 6.62 18.96 7.38
C GLU A 273 6.25 17.53 7.03
N ARG A 274 7.18 16.77 6.43
CA ARG A 274 6.97 15.38 6.02
C ARG A 274 8.03 14.46 6.61
N GLY A 275 7.59 13.29 7.04
CA GLY A 275 8.49 12.35 7.69
C GLY A 275 7.92 10.95 7.83
N VAL A 276 8.57 10.16 8.66
CA VAL A 276 8.15 8.80 9.01
C VAL A 276 8.01 8.70 10.52
N VAL A 277 6.88 8.16 10.96
CA VAL A 277 6.65 7.80 12.36
C VAL A 277 6.82 6.30 12.50
N ARG A 278 7.81 5.91 13.31
CA ARG A 278 8.04 4.52 13.71
C ARG A 278 7.35 4.27 15.03
N ARG A 279 6.36 3.38 15.04
CA ARG A 279 5.59 2.99 16.22
C ARG A 279 6.06 1.64 16.72
N ARG A 280 6.75 1.62 17.87
CA ARG A 280 7.21 0.39 18.54
C ARG A 280 6.19 -0.01 19.59
N ARG A 281 5.75 -1.26 19.58
CA ARG A 281 4.82 -1.80 20.59
C ARG A 281 5.39 -3.05 21.21
N ASP A 282 5.16 -3.21 22.50
CA ASP A 282 5.38 -4.46 23.23
C ASP A 282 4.01 -5.06 23.56
N GLU A 283 3.69 -6.19 22.93
CA GLU A 283 2.36 -6.76 22.96
C GLU A 283 2.37 -8.24 23.34
N THR A 284 1.34 -8.69 24.05
CA THR A 284 1.03 -10.10 24.22
C THR A 284 0.11 -10.54 23.09
N VAL A 285 0.56 -11.55 22.35
CA VAL A 285 -0.12 -12.10 21.19
C VAL A 285 -0.61 -13.51 21.53
N LEU A 286 -1.86 -13.80 21.17
CA LEU A 286 -2.46 -15.13 21.28
C LEU A 286 -3.02 -15.52 19.91
N ALA A 287 -2.55 -16.64 19.35
CA ALA A 287 -2.96 -17.12 18.02
C ALA A 287 -2.85 -16.04 16.93
N GLY A 288 -1.79 -15.23 16.97
CA GLY A 288 -1.59 -14.12 16.06
C GLY A 288 -2.34 -12.82 16.40
N VAL A 289 -3.30 -12.82 17.33
CA VAL A 289 -4.07 -11.63 17.70
C VAL A 289 -3.43 -10.91 18.91
N PRO A 290 -3.14 -9.60 18.83
CA PRO A 290 -2.64 -8.84 19.97
C PRO A 290 -3.75 -8.65 21.02
N VAL A 291 -3.63 -9.34 22.15
CA VAL A 291 -4.60 -9.32 23.26
C VAL A 291 -4.26 -8.26 24.30
N ARG A 292 -3.01 -7.79 24.37
CA ARG A 292 -2.63 -6.70 25.29
C ARG A 292 -1.40 -5.95 24.79
N THR A 293 -1.48 -4.62 24.73
CA THR A 293 -0.33 -3.75 24.50
C THR A 293 0.16 -3.25 25.86
N HIS A 294 1.42 -3.52 26.20
CA HIS A 294 2.03 -3.15 27.49
C HIS A 294 2.76 -1.82 27.43
N ALA A 295 3.50 -1.60 26.33
CA ALA A 295 4.24 -0.38 26.10
C ALA A 295 4.10 0.01 24.63
N MET A 296 4.09 1.32 24.40
CA MET A 296 4.04 1.88 23.07
C MET A 296 4.85 3.15 23.01
N GLU A 297 5.74 3.21 22.04
CA GLU A 297 6.66 4.32 21.81
C GLU A 297 6.57 4.76 20.35
N ARG A 298 6.74 6.05 20.10
CA ARG A 298 6.69 6.66 18.76
C ARG A 298 7.95 7.47 18.54
N ASN A 299 8.73 7.11 17.53
CA ASN A 299 9.89 7.89 17.10
C ASN A 299 9.57 8.54 15.76
N ARG A 300 9.91 9.82 15.61
CA ARG A 300 9.63 10.61 14.41
C ARG A 300 10.92 10.97 13.69
N TYR A 301 10.94 10.78 12.38
CA TYR A 301 12.11 11.01 11.53
C TYR A 301 11.71 11.95 10.41
N CYS A 302 12.51 12.99 10.12
CA CYS A 302 12.33 13.76 8.88
C CYS A 302 12.58 12.85 7.67
N ALA A 303 12.10 13.26 6.49
CA ALA A 303 12.24 12.47 5.27
C ALA A 303 13.71 12.06 4.98
N ASP A 304 14.67 12.96 5.22
CA ASP A 304 16.08 12.70 4.93
C ASP A 304 16.73 11.72 5.91
N CYS A 305 16.51 11.91 7.20
CA CYS A 305 17.00 10.98 8.22
C CYS A 305 16.35 9.60 8.07
N ALA A 306 15.04 9.55 7.77
CA ALA A 306 14.36 8.29 7.48
C ALA A 306 14.95 7.58 6.26
N ARG A 307 15.26 8.32 5.19
CA ARG A 307 15.87 7.76 3.98
C ARG A 307 17.27 7.22 4.26
N ALA A 308 18.08 7.96 5.01
CA ALA A 308 19.42 7.53 5.39
C ALA A 308 19.39 6.25 6.24
N GLU A 309 18.49 6.14 7.21
CA GLU A 309 18.39 4.91 8.03
C GLU A 309 17.80 3.71 7.27
N LEU A 310 16.81 3.92 6.40
CA LEU A 310 16.12 2.83 5.69
C LEU A 310 16.86 2.35 4.45
N PHE A 311 17.64 3.24 3.80
CA PHE A 311 18.30 2.95 2.51
C PHE A 311 19.81 3.20 2.51
N GLY A 312 20.38 3.86 3.52
CA GLY A 312 21.82 4.18 3.60
C GLY A 312 22.73 3.04 4.07
N GLY A 313 22.21 1.82 4.17
CA GLY A 313 22.95 0.63 4.63
C GLY A 313 23.60 -0.20 3.51
N SER A 314 23.87 0.35 2.32
CA SER A 314 24.44 -0.39 1.20
C SER A 314 25.81 0.10 0.71
N GLU A 315 26.59 0.71 1.59
CA GLU A 315 28.03 0.90 1.37
C GLU A 315 28.80 0.48 2.64
N GLY A 316 29.19 -0.81 2.69
CA GLY A 316 30.16 -1.30 3.68
C GLY A 316 29.64 -2.26 4.76
N ALA A 317 28.98 -3.35 4.37
CA ALA A 317 28.87 -4.54 5.24
C ALA A 317 28.74 -5.83 4.42
N ALA A 318 29.66 -6.02 3.47
CA ALA A 318 30.05 -7.36 3.05
C ALA A 318 31.24 -7.78 3.93
N ASP A 319 30.97 -8.03 5.22
CA ASP A 319 31.86 -8.84 6.03
C ASP A 319 31.16 -10.17 6.31
N GLY A 320 31.80 -11.23 5.84
CA GLY A 320 31.24 -12.56 5.83
C GLY A 320 31.14 -13.12 7.24
N ARG A 321 29.92 -13.43 7.65
CA ARG A 321 29.69 -14.58 8.53
C ARG A 321 28.31 -15.16 8.26
N ALA A 322 28.26 -16.10 7.33
CA ALA A 322 27.21 -17.10 7.31
C ALA A 322 27.36 -17.93 8.58
N GLU A 323 26.64 -17.57 9.63
CA GLU A 323 26.39 -18.48 10.75
C GLU A 323 25.41 -19.55 10.24
N GLY A 324 25.98 -20.67 9.80
CA GLY A 324 25.24 -21.89 9.53
C GLY A 324 24.51 -22.31 10.79
N VAL A 325 23.19 -22.40 10.70
CA VAL A 325 22.36 -23.04 11.73
C VAL A 325 22.61 -24.53 11.61
N GLU A 326 23.45 -25.04 12.52
CA GLU A 326 23.73 -26.45 12.73
C GLU A 326 22.47 -27.15 13.23
N SER A 327 21.90 -28.03 12.40
CA SER A 327 20.79 -28.89 12.75
C SER A 327 21.29 -30.04 13.64
N THR A 328 21.24 -29.86 14.95
CA THR A 328 21.37 -30.96 15.90
C THR A 328 20.00 -31.60 16.14
N ASP A 329 19.72 -32.70 15.45
CA ASP A 329 18.79 -33.72 15.93
C ASP A 329 19.52 -35.06 15.93
N ARG A 330 20.02 -35.44 17.10
CA ARG A 330 20.57 -36.77 17.39
C ARG A 330 19.63 -37.41 18.41
N ALA A 331 18.69 -38.22 17.92
CA ALA A 331 18.00 -39.21 18.75
C ALA A 331 18.69 -40.56 18.56
N GLU A 332 19.21 -41.09 19.66
CA GLU A 332 19.78 -42.44 19.75
C GLU A 332 18.68 -43.51 19.62
N PRO A 333 18.94 -44.65 18.95
CA PRO A 333 18.19 -45.88 19.17
C PRO A 333 18.99 -46.83 20.06
N THR A 334 18.45 -47.15 21.23
CA THR A 334 18.82 -48.33 22.00
C THR A 334 18.00 -49.52 21.50
N ASP A 335 18.64 -50.48 20.85
CA ASP A 335 18.73 -51.84 21.40
C ASP A 335 19.64 -52.72 20.55
N ARG A 336 20.51 -53.43 21.27
CA ARG A 336 21.57 -54.30 20.79
C ARG A 336 21.09 -55.73 20.98
N VAL A 337 21.25 -56.61 19.98
CA VAL A 337 21.80 -57.99 20.08
C VAL A 337 22.02 -58.55 18.66
N GLU A 338 23.28 -58.81 18.34
CA GLU A 338 23.87 -59.58 17.22
C GLU A 338 23.43 -61.08 17.22
N PRO A 339 23.78 -62.01 16.28
CA PRO A 339 24.97 -62.00 15.39
C PRO A 339 24.85 -62.67 13.99
N THR A 340 26.00 -62.64 13.30
CA THR A 340 26.56 -63.59 12.30
C THR A 340 26.45 -63.26 10.81
N ASP A 341 27.58 -62.75 10.30
CA ASP A 341 28.35 -63.23 9.15
C ASP A 341 27.67 -64.21 8.16
N ARG A 342 27.52 -63.78 6.90
CA ARG A 342 28.47 -64.17 5.83
C ARG A 342 28.09 -63.59 4.47
N VAL A 343 29.12 -63.12 3.79
CA VAL A 343 29.20 -62.80 2.36
C VAL A 343 29.05 -64.09 1.54
N GLU A 344 28.17 -64.09 0.55
CA GLU A 344 28.15 -65.10 -0.52
C GLU A 344 29.06 -64.68 -1.68
N VAL A 345 30.04 -65.53 -2.03
CA VAL A 345 30.66 -65.60 -3.36
C VAL A 345 30.98 -67.06 -3.67
N GLY A 346 30.42 -67.57 -4.77
CA GLY A 346 30.86 -68.81 -5.44
C GLY A 346 29.70 -69.64 -6.02
N GLY A 347 29.51 -69.61 -7.35
CA GLY A 347 28.51 -70.40 -8.11
C GLY A 347 28.89 -71.87 -8.29
N PRO A 348 28.63 -72.53 -9.46
CA PRO A 348 27.69 -72.27 -10.56
C PRO A 348 26.83 -73.53 -10.89
N THR A 349 26.28 -73.62 -12.11
CA THR A 349 25.61 -74.77 -12.77
C THR A 349 24.14 -74.97 -12.37
N ASP A 350 23.20 -75.34 -13.24
CA ASP A 350 23.27 -75.85 -14.61
C ASP A 350 21.89 -75.66 -15.27
N ASP A 351 21.92 -75.52 -16.59
CA ASP A 351 21.01 -76.07 -17.59
C ASP A 351 19.48 -75.88 -17.59
N SER A 352 19.02 -75.86 -18.85
CA SER A 352 17.71 -76.27 -19.40
C SER A 352 16.54 -75.31 -19.19
N GLU A 353 16.19 -74.52 -20.21
CA GLU A 353 15.42 -74.90 -21.42
C GLU A 353 13.91 -74.81 -21.20
N THR A 354 13.27 -74.04 -22.09
CA THR A 354 11.92 -74.26 -22.67
C THR A 354 10.71 -74.21 -21.73
N ASP A 355 9.51 -73.82 -22.12
CA ASP A 355 8.86 -73.27 -23.32
C ASP A 355 7.37 -73.13 -22.90
N GLY A 356 6.59 -72.37 -23.67
CA GLY A 356 5.12 -72.51 -23.70
C GLY A 356 4.38 -71.72 -22.62
N SER A 357 3.76 -70.60 -22.92
CA SER A 357 2.55 -70.39 -23.73
C SER A 357 1.25 -70.39 -22.90
N GLU A 358 0.40 -69.45 -23.29
CA GLU A 358 -1.07 -69.57 -23.33
C GLU A 358 -1.83 -69.40 -22.01
N THR A 359 -2.40 -68.21 -21.78
CA THR A 359 -3.71 -67.68 -22.28
C THR A 359 -4.89 -68.11 -21.42
N ALA A 360 -5.86 -67.18 -21.42
CA ALA A 360 -7.29 -67.39 -21.26
C ALA A 360 -7.92 -67.04 -19.89
N THR A 361 -8.71 -65.97 -19.98
CA THR A 361 -10.16 -65.94 -19.63
C THR A 361 -10.52 -65.76 -18.16
N ASP A 362 -11.62 -65.11 -17.76
CA ASP A 362 -12.72 -64.41 -18.42
C ASP A 362 -13.50 -63.64 -17.34
N ARG A 363 -14.36 -62.72 -17.79
CA ARG A 363 -15.65 -62.27 -17.19
C ARG A 363 -15.62 -61.57 -15.80
N ALA A 364 -16.02 -60.30 -15.70
CA ALA A 364 -17.34 -59.67 -15.95
C ALA A 364 -18.35 -59.91 -14.82
N GLY A 365 -18.93 -58.81 -14.33
CA GLY A 365 -20.05 -58.75 -13.39
C GLY A 365 -20.33 -57.31 -12.97
N ASP A 366 -21.23 -56.66 -13.71
CA ASP A 366 -21.82 -55.34 -13.46
C ASP A 366 -22.54 -55.21 -12.10
N ALA A 367 -22.45 -54.03 -11.48
CA ALA A 367 -23.58 -53.22 -10.98
C ALA A 367 -23.08 -51.85 -10.49
#